data_AF-A0A7V2SMT9-F1
#
_entry.id   AF-A0A7V2SMT9-F1
#
_cell.length_a   1.000
_cell.length_b   1.000
_cell.length_c   1.000
_cell.angle_alpha   90.00
_cell.angle_beta   90.00
_cell.angle_gamma   90.00
#
_symmetry.space_group_name_H-M   'P 1'
#
loop_
_entity.id
_entity.type
_entity.pdbx_description
1 polymer ?
#
loop_
_entity_poly.entity_id
_entity_poly.type
_entity_poly.pdbx_seq_one_letter_code
_entity_poly.pdbx_strand_id
1 'polypeptide(L)' 'MTFDYNTDVFSTLFRLVVKAPFNAARAVYKFYVCSKAEAELAGMDDHMLADIGVSRGEIHHKVWGI' A
#
# COMPACT_ATOMS: atom_id res chain seq x y z
N MET A 1 5.40 43.89 6.90
CA MET A 1 5.28 42.45 6.56
C MET A 1 6.67 41.95 6.20
N THR A 2 7.42 41.44 7.18
CA THR A 2 8.74 40.84 6.93
C THR A 2 8.51 39.39 6.53
N PHE A 3 8.57 39.12 5.22
CA PHE A 3 8.46 37.77 4.68
C PHE A 3 9.73 37.00 5.06
N ASP A 4 9.61 36.08 6.01
CA ASP A 4 10.74 35.33 6.56
C ASP A 4 11.16 34.21 5.59
N TYR A 5 11.91 34.62 4.57
CA TYR A 5 12.47 33.77 3.52
C TYR A 5 13.25 32.57 4.06
N ASN A 6 13.80 32.67 5.27
CA ASN A 6 14.63 31.62 5.84
C ASN A 6 13.77 30.41 6.24
N THR A 7 12.62 30.67 6.89
CA THR A 7 11.71 29.61 7.35
C THR A 7 11.02 28.83 6.22
N ASP A 8 10.70 29.48 5.09
CA ASP A 8 10.07 28.84 3.93
C ASP A 8 11.00 27.90 3.16
N VAL A 9 12.27 28.30 3.00
CA VAL A 9 13.28 27.50 2.29
C VAL A 9 13.63 26.24 3.09
N PHE A 10 13.79 26.36 4.41
CA PHE A 10 14.00 25.19 5.29
C PHE A 10 12.82 24.22 5.27
N SER A 11 11.58 24.71 5.31
CA SER A 11 10.40 23.84 5.31
C SER A 11 10.22 23.09 3.98
N THR A 12 10.56 23.73 2.86
CA THR A 12 10.50 23.16 1.52
C THR A 12 11.57 22.09 1.33
N LEU A 13 12.81 22.37 1.76
CA LEU A 13 13.89 21.39 1.80
C LEU A 13 13.54 20.21 2.71
N PHE A 14 12.99 20.46 3.90
CA PHE A 14 12.59 19.41 4.83
C PHE A 14 11.50 18.50 4.24
N ARG A 15 10.50 19.07 3.53
CA ARG A 15 9.47 18.28 2.86
C ARG A 15 10.04 17.42 1.73
N LEU A 16 10.98 17.95 0.95
CA LEU A 16 11.60 17.21 -0.15
C LEU A 16 12.53 16.12 0.37
N VAL A 17 13.37 16.43 1.35
CA VAL A 17 14.42 15.53 1.85
C VAL A 17 13.87 14.48 2.80
N VAL A 18 12.86 14.79 3.61
CA VAL A 18 12.34 13.86 4.62
C VAL A 18 11.02 13.24 4.17
N LYS A 19 10.08 14.05 3.69
CA LYS A 19 8.69 13.61 3.47
C LYS A 19 8.53 12.82 2.17
N ALA A 20 9.24 13.21 1.11
CA ALA A 20 9.20 12.48 -0.17
C ALA A 20 9.75 11.04 -0.07
N PRO A 21 10.96 10.78 0.47
CA PRO A 21 11.47 9.41 0.61
C PRO A 21 10.66 8.61 1.63
N PHE A 22 10.14 9.24 2.69
CA PHE A 22 9.29 8.54 3.67
C PHE A 22 7.98 8.05 3.04
N ASN A 23 7.35 8.87 2.19
CA ASN A 23 6.14 8.45 1.47
C ASN A 23 6.44 7.37 0.43
N ALA A 24 7.58 7.45 -0.26
CA ALA A 24 8.02 6.41 -1.19
C ALA A 24 8.30 5.08 -0.47
N ALA A 25 9.00 5.11 0.66
CA ALA A 25 9.26 3.93 1.48
C ALA A 25 7.95 3.31 2.00
N ARG A 26 7.00 4.14 2.43
CA ARG A 26 5.67 3.67 2.85
C ARG A 26 4.88 3.03 1.70
N ALA A 27 4.98 3.59 0.50
CA ALA A 27 4.35 3.03 -0.69
C ALA A 27 4.96 1.66 -1.03
N VAL A 28 6.28 1.57 -1.11
CA VAL A 28 7.01 0.32 -1.38
C VAL A 28 6.71 -0.74 -0.33
N TYR A 29 6.69 -0.36 0.96
CA TYR A 29 6.32 -1.27 2.04
C TYR A 29 4.89 -1.79 1.89
N LYS A 30 3.93 -0.90 1.56
CA LYS A 30 2.53 -1.31 1.32
C LYS A 30 2.44 -2.28 0.13
N PHE A 31 3.16 -2.01 -0.96
CA PHE A 31 3.23 -2.93 -2.10
C PHE A 31 3.83 -4.28 -1.70
N TYR A 32 4.92 -4.28 -0.94
CA TYR A 32 5.55 -5.52 -0.46
C TYR A 32 4.60 -6.36 0.39
N VAL A 33 3.88 -5.73 1.33
CA VAL A 33 2.89 -6.41 2.18
C VAL A 33 1.71 -6.95 1.37
N CYS A 34 1.18 -6.16 0.43
CA CYS A 34 0.11 -6.61 -0.46
C CYS A 34 0.56 -7.78 -1.34
N SER A 35 1.74 -7.70 -1.96
CA SER A 35 2.26 -8.80 -2.79
C SER A 35 2.57 -10.06 -1.98
N LYS A 36 2.97 -9.92 -0.72
CA LYS A 36 3.13 -11.07 0.19
C LYS A 36 1.79 -11.71 0.54
N ALA A 37 0.79 -10.91 0.90
CA ALA A 37 -0.56 -11.40 1.15
C ALA A 37 -1.18 -12.06 -0.10
N GLU A 38 -0.96 -11.50 -1.29
CA GLU A 38 -1.38 -12.09 -2.56
C GLU A 38 -0.71 -13.43 -2.82
N ALA A 39 0.60 -13.58 -2.54
CA ALA A 39 1.31 -14.84 -2.70
C ALA A 39 0.83 -15.90 -1.68
N GLU A 40 0.55 -15.50 -0.45
CA GLU A 40 -0.03 -16.37 0.58
C GLU A 40 -1.46 -16.81 0.22
N LEU A 41 -2.29 -15.89 -0.28
CA LEU A 41 -3.64 -16.20 -0.78
C LEU A 41 -3.61 -17.06 -2.05
N ALA A 42 -2.64 -16.85 -2.95
CA ALA A 42 -2.46 -17.66 -4.14
C ALA A 42 -2.02 -19.09 -3.80
N GLY A 43 -1.24 -19.25 -2.72
CA GLY A 43 -0.85 -20.55 -2.17
C GLY A 43 -1.93 -21.25 -1.33
N MET A 44 -3.05 -20.58 -1.02
CA MET A 44 -4.17 -21.26 -0.37
C MET A 44 -4.87 -22.18 -1.37
N ASP A 45 -4.90 -23.47 -1.05
CA ASP A 45 -5.64 -24.48 -1.81
C ASP A 45 -7.16 -24.31 -1.69
N ASP A 46 -7.89 -24.74 -2.72
CA ASP A 46 -9.36 -24.63 -2.81
C ASP A 46 -10.08 -25.30 -1.63
N HIS A 47 -9.48 -26.31 -1.00
CA HIS A 47 -10.03 -26.95 0.19
C HIS A 47 -9.99 -26.03 1.42
N MET A 48 -8.98 -25.18 1.57
CA MET A 48 -8.91 -24.22 2.69
C MET A 48 -9.87 -23.04 2.46
N LEU A 49 -10.06 -22.62 1.21
CA LEU A 49 -11.10 -21.67 0.84
C LEU A 49 -12.50 -22.24 1.11
N ALA A 50 -12.71 -23.51 0.77
CA ALA A 50 -13.95 -24.23 1.06
C ALA A 50 -14.24 -24.37 2.57
N ASP A 51 -13.20 -24.52 3.40
CA ASP A 51 -13.34 -24.62 4.87
C ASP A 51 -13.89 -23.33 5.50
N ILE A 52 -13.51 -22.17 4.96
CA ILE A 52 -14.09 -20.86 5.34
C ILE A 52 -15.37 -20.53 4.56
N GLY A 53 -15.88 -21.47 3.75
CA GLY A 53 -17.12 -21.34 3.00
C GLY A 53 -17.06 -20.34 1.85
N VAL A 54 -15.87 -20.09 1.28
CA VAL A 54 -15.67 -19.13 0.20
C VAL A 54 -15.09 -19.84 -1.01
N SER A 55 -15.62 -19.57 -2.20
CA SER A 55 -15.02 -20.04 -3.45
C SER A 55 -14.09 -18.99 -4.07
N ARG A 56 -13.06 -19.44 -4.80
CA ARG A 56 -12.15 -18.54 -5.52
C ARG A 56 -12.89 -17.64 -6.54
N GLY A 57 -13.99 -18.15 -7.11
CA GLY A 57 -14.89 -17.41 -8.00
C GLY A 57 -15.64 -16.27 -7.30
N GLU A 58 -16.10 -16.46 -6.06
CA GLU A 58 -16.74 -15.39 -5.28
C GLU A 58 -15.77 -14.27 -4.92
N ILE A 59 -14.51 -14.60 -4.63
CA ILE A 59 -13.46 -13.60 -4.41
C ILE A 59 -13.25 -12.77 -5.67
N HIS A 60 -13.17 -13.45 -6.83
CA HIS A 60 -12.95 -12.78 -8.11
C HIS A 60 -14.09 -11.81 -8.46
N HIS A 61 -15.36 -12.25 -8.26
CA HIS A 61 -16.53 -11.41 -8.48
C HIS A 61 -16.59 -10.21 -7.51
N LYS A 62 -16.28 -10.40 -6.21
CA LYS A 62 -16.30 -9.28 -5.24
C LYS A 62 -15.20 -8.24 -5.47
N VAL A 63 -14.02 -8.66 -5.93
CA VAL A 63 -12.88 -7.76 -6.13
C VAL A 63 -12.98 -7.02 -7.47
N TRP A 64 -13.39 -7.73 -8.53
CA TRP A 64 -13.34 -7.19 -9.90
C TRP A 64 -14.70 -6.81 -10.46
N GLY A 65 -15.81 -7.21 -9.83
CA GLY A 65 -17.17 -6.79 -10.20
C GLY A 65 -17.63 -7.23 -11.60
N ILE A 66 -16.99 -8.26 -12.16
CA ILE A 66 -17.31 -8.88 -13.46
C ILE A 66 -18.30 -10.02 -13.28
#